data_AF-A0A328P5W7-F1
#
_entry.id   AF-A0A328P5W7-F1
#
_cell.length_a   1.000
_cell.length_b   1.000
_cell.length_c   1.000
_cell.angle_alpha   90.00
_cell.angle_beta   90.00
_cell.angle_gamma   90.00
#
_symmetry.space_group_name_H-M   'P 1'
#
loop_
_entity.id
_entity.type
_entity.pdbx_description
1 polymer ?
#
loop_
_entity_poly.entity_id
_entity_poly.type
_entity_poly.pdbx_seq_one_letter_code
_entity_poly.pdbx_strand_id
1 'polypeptide(L)'
;MENEIAASIEGLLLPYLEKFHTHRIDVSRGEVEVRGQVDDKETSRTRVLKVVINHDNKQICIPNIFMPEFMRQFGLGKQIIAMILDIAESHGYHLLIVDLVPSFYNRLVKRGAVVIEDGDIVLITRETDLSHKFA
;
A
#
# COMPACT_ATOMS: atom_id res chain seq x y z
N MET A 1 -2.33 -9.45 -12.97
CA MET A 1 -2.40 -9.26 -11.50
C MET A 1 -2.55 -7.76 -11.17
N GLU A 2 -1.84 -6.90 -11.90
CA GLU A 2 -1.91 -5.44 -11.87
C GLU A 2 -3.35 -4.91 -11.90
N ASN A 3 -4.17 -5.35 -12.86
CA ASN A 3 -5.57 -4.93 -12.98
C ASN A 3 -6.42 -5.38 -11.77
N GLU A 4 -6.12 -6.54 -11.19
CA GLU A 4 -6.83 -7.05 -10.01
C GLU A 4 -6.47 -6.25 -8.76
N ILE A 5 -5.18 -5.94 -8.60
CA ILE A 5 -4.69 -5.03 -7.55
C ILE A 5 -5.33 -3.65 -7.71
N ALA A 6 -5.33 -3.09 -8.92
CA ALA A 6 -5.93 -1.79 -9.21
C ALA A 6 -7.43 -1.75 -8.91
N ALA A 7 -8.19 -2.74 -9.36
CA ALA A 7 -9.63 -2.84 -9.10
C ALA A 7 -9.94 -3.00 -7.60
N SER A 8 -9.11 -3.75 -6.87
CA SER A 8 -9.28 -3.93 -5.43
C SER A 8 -8.94 -2.65 -4.64
N ILE A 9 -7.87 -1.96 -5.04
CA ILE A 9 -7.50 -0.64 -4.51
C ILE A 9 -8.60 0.38 -4.78
N GLU A 10 -9.13 0.42 -6.00
CA GLU A 10 -10.22 1.30 -6.38
C GLU A 10 -11.45 1.04 -5.51
N GLY A 11 -11.91 -0.21 -5.42
CA GLY A 11 -13.08 -0.56 -4.61
C GLY A 11 -12.93 -0.19 -3.13
N LEU A 12 -11.71 -0.29 -2.57
CA LEU A 12 -11.44 0.09 -1.18
C LEU A 12 -11.34 1.62 -0.98
N LEU A 13 -10.69 2.32 -1.90
CA LEU A 13 -10.32 3.73 -1.72
C LEU A 13 -11.29 4.72 -2.35
N LEU A 14 -12.15 4.30 -3.28
CA LEU A 14 -13.04 5.19 -4.03
C LEU A 14 -13.84 6.16 -3.14
N PRO A 15 -14.47 5.74 -2.01
CA PRO A 15 -15.22 6.66 -1.13
C PRO A 15 -14.38 7.79 -0.53
N TYR A 16 -13.06 7.61 -0.50
CA TYR A 16 -12.10 8.61 -0.02
C TYR A 16 -11.46 9.39 -1.16
N LEU A 17 -11.23 8.73 -2.31
CA LEU A 17 -10.68 9.35 -3.51
C LEU A 17 -11.62 10.41 -4.10
N GLU A 18 -12.94 10.23 -3.96
CA GLU A 18 -13.96 11.21 -4.36
C GLU A 18 -13.84 12.55 -3.61
N LYS A 19 -13.14 12.61 -2.47
CA LYS A 19 -12.90 13.84 -1.71
C LYS A 19 -11.72 14.66 -2.24
N PHE A 20 -10.89 14.10 -3.12
CA PHE A 20 -9.83 14.85 -3.78
C PHE A 20 -10.40 15.75 -4.87
N HIS A 21 -9.74 16.86 -5.15
CA HIS A 21 -10.03 17.69 -6.32
C HIS A 21 -9.83 16.92 -7.62
N THR A 22 -8.74 16.16 -7.72
CA THR A 22 -8.52 15.17 -8.77
C THR A 22 -7.86 13.92 -8.20
N HIS A 23 -8.15 12.76 -8.77
CA HIS A 23 -7.48 11.51 -8.45
C HIS A 23 -7.33 10.67 -9.71
N ARG A 24 -6.38 9.74 -9.70
CA ARG A 24 -6.22 8.74 -10.75
C ARG A 24 -5.53 7.49 -10.22
N ILE A 25 -5.84 6.37 -10.85
CA ILE A 25 -5.18 5.09 -10.65
C ILE A 25 -4.51 4.75 -11.99
N ASP A 26 -3.18 4.84 -12.00
CA ASP A 26 -2.37 4.53 -13.17
C ASP A 26 -1.96 3.05 -13.08
N VAL A 27 -2.21 2.29 -14.15
CA VAL A 27 -1.85 0.87 -14.25
C VAL A 27 -0.93 0.67 -15.43
N SER A 28 0.22 0.04 -15.19
CA SER A 28 1.18 -0.33 -16.22
C SER A 28 1.80 -1.69 -15.90
N ARG A 29 2.53 -2.28 -16.86
CA ARG A 29 3.17 -3.57 -16.64
C ARG A 29 4.14 -3.47 -15.45
N GLY A 30 3.90 -4.27 -14.41
CA GLY A 30 4.72 -4.27 -13.20
C GLY A 30 4.50 -3.10 -12.23
N GLU A 31 3.51 -2.23 -12.44
CA GLU A 31 3.28 -1.09 -11.53
C GLU A 31 1.81 -0.65 -11.46
N VAL A 32 1.34 -0.37 -10.25
CA VAL A 32 0.06 0.29 -9.96
C VAL A 32 0.34 1.50 -9.07
N GLU A 33 -0.14 2.68 -9.46
CA GLU A 33 0.09 3.92 -8.73
C GLU A 33 -1.22 4.69 -8.52
N VAL A 34 -1.48 5.14 -7.30
CA VAL A 34 -2.60 6.02 -6.96
C VAL A 34 -2.07 7.41 -6.66
N ARG A 35 -2.57 8.39 -7.40
CA ARG A 35 -2.26 9.80 -7.17
C ARG A 35 -3.53 10.59 -6.87
N GLY A 36 -3.40 11.59 -6.02
CA GLY A 36 -4.47 12.51 -5.69
C GLY A 36 -3.97 13.94 -5.57
N GLN A 37 -4.86 14.89 -5.79
CA GLN A 37 -4.64 16.31 -5.58
C GLN A 37 -5.74 16.85 -4.67
N VAL A 38 -5.38 17.35 -3.48
CA VAL A 38 -6.37 17.69 -2.44
C VAL A 38 -7.12 18.99 -2.75
N ASP A 39 -6.45 19.96 -3.36
CA ASP A 39 -7.01 21.25 -3.77
C ASP A 39 -6.53 21.63 -5.19
N ASP A 40 -6.81 22.84 -5.66
CA ASP A 40 -6.42 23.31 -6.99
C ASP A 40 -4.93 23.65 -7.14
N LYS A 41 -4.15 23.63 -6.04
CA LYS A 41 -2.73 23.98 -6.04
C LYS A 41 -1.87 22.78 -6.42
N GLU A 42 -0.88 23.01 -7.26
CA GLU A 42 0.14 22.01 -7.63
C GLU A 42 0.81 21.37 -6.39
N THR A 43 1.00 22.15 -5.32
CA THR A 43 1.61 21.69 -4.07
C THR A 43 0.78 20.65 -3.29
N SER A 44 -0.50 20.46 -3.63
CA SER A 44 -1.36 19.47 -2.96
C SER A 44 -1.40 18.12 -3.67
N ARG A 45 -0.64 17.96 -4.77
CA ARG A 45 -0.44 16.67 -5.41
C ARG A 45 0.33 15.73 -4.51
N THR A 46 -0.17 14.51 -4.38
CA THR A 46 0.45 13.48 -3.56
C THR A 46 0.30 12.11 -4.21
N ARG A 47 1.31 11.27 -3.98
CA ARG A 47 1.24 9.83 -4.25
C ARG A 47 0.63 9.18 -3.02
N VAL A 48 -0.55 8.58 -3.19
CA VAL A 48 -1.27 7.91 -2.10
C VAL A 48 -0.73 6.50 -1.90
N LEU A 49 -0.44 5.81 -3.01
CA LEU A 49 0.02 4.43 -3.00
C LEU A 49 0.86 4.17 -4.25
N LYS A 50 1.94 3.42 -4.10
CA LYS A 50 2.64 2.80 -5.23
C LYS A 50 2.88 1.34 -4.91
N VAL A 51 2.60 0.48 -5.89
CA VAL A 51 2.82 -0.96 -5.85
C VAL A 51 3.65 -1.33 -7.07
N VAL A 52 4.76 -2.01 -6.85
CA VAL A 52 5.66 -2.51 -7.90
C VAL A 52 5.60 -4.03 -7.89
N ILE A 53 5.51 -4.64 -9.06
CA ILE A 53 5.33 -6.09 -9.22
C ILE A 53 6.53 -6.62 -10.02
N ASN A 54 7.38 -7.35 -9.33
CA ASN A 54 8.51 -8.06 -9.90
C ASN A 54 8.08 -9.50 -10.22
N HIS A 55 7.72 -9.73 -11.49
CA HIS A 55 7.30 -11.04 -11.96
C HIS A 55 8.42 -12.08 -11.96
N ASP A 56 9.67 -11.66 -12.17
CA ASP A 56 10.81 -12.58 -12.26
C ASP A 56 11.09 -13.22 -10.89
N ASN A 57 11.00 -12.43 -9.83
CA ASN A 57 11.21 -12.89 -8.45
C ASN A 57 9.92 -13.28 -7.72
N LYS A 58 8.76 -13.16 -8.37
CA LYS A 58 7.43 -13.34 -7.77
C LYS A 58 7.24 -12.50 -6.49
N GLN A 59 7.47 -11.20 -6.62
CA GLN A 59 7.39 -10.26 -5.51
C GLN A 59 6.46 -9.09 -5.86
N ILE A 60 5.66 -8.67 -4.89
CA ILE A 60 4.94 -7.41 -4.88
C ILE A 60 5.59 -6.53 -3.82
N CYS A 61 6.05 -5.34 -4.21
CA CYS A 61 6.70 -4.38 -3.33
C CYS A 61 5.82 -3.14 -3.18
N ILE A 62 5.64 -2.69 -1.95
CA ILE A 62 4.96 -1.42 -1.66
C ILE A 62 5.99 -0.41 -1.15
N PRO A 63 6.59 0.41 -2.03
CA PRO A 63 7.53 1.47 -1.63
C PRO A 63 6.86 2.67 -0.97
N ASN A 64 5.54 2.83 -1.14
CA ASN A 64 4.85 4.01 -0.62
C ASN A 64 3.40 3.74 -0.27
N ILE A 65 3.03 4.07 0.97
CA ILE A 65 1.65 4.23 1.41
C ILE A 65 1.57 5.55 2.16
N PHE A 66 0.85 6.52 1.61
CA PHE A 66 0.64 7.82 2.21
C PHE A 66 -0.85 8.14 2.25
N MET A 67 -1.38 8.33 3.47
CA MET A 67 -2.76 8.72 3.68
C MET A 67 -2.81 10.20 4.07
N PRO A 68 -3.40 11.06 3.23
CA PRO A 68 -3.74 12.43 3.60
C PRO A 68 -4.60 12.47 4.87
N GLU A 69 -4.63 13.62 5.54
CA GLU A 69 -5.26 13.75 6.86
C GLU A 69 -6.70 13.23 6.91
N PHE A 70 -7.52 13.56 5.92
CA PHE A 70 -8.91 13.11 5.82
C PHE A 70 -9.09 11.60 5.55
N MET A 71 -8.01 10.87 5.25
CA MET A 71 -7.96 9.42 5.08
C MET A 71 -7.28 8.71 6.27
N ARG A 72 -6.74 9.46 7.23
CA ARG A 72 -6.13 8.88 8.44
C ARG A 72 -7.21 8.33 9.35
N GLN A 73 -6.80 7.51 10.32
CA GLN A 73 -7.66 6.90 11.35
C GLN A 73 -8.68 5.85 10.87
N PHE A 74 -8.82 5.61 9.57
CA PHE A 74 -9.64 4.50 9.03
C PHE A 74 -8.87 3.18 8.84
N GLY A 75 -7.57 3.16 9.18
CA GLY A 75 -6.71 1.98 9.03
C GLY A 75 -6.47 1.55 7.59
N LEU A 76 -6.75 2.41 6.60
CA LEU A 76 -6.66 2.10 5.17
C LEU A 76 -5.32 1.52 4.76
N GLY A 77 -4.21 2.03 5.28
CA GLY A 77 -2.88 1.48 4.97
C GLY A 77 -2.76 -0.01 5.30
N LYS A 78 -3.34 -0.46 6.42
CA LYS A 78 -3.33 -1.90 6.78
C LYS A 78 -4.31 -2.71 5.94
N GLN A 79 -5.47 -2.14 5.63
CA GLN A 79 -6.46 -2.79 4.77
C GLN A 79 -5.91 -3.01 3.36
N ILE A 80 -5.19 -2.03 2.81
CA ILE A 80 -4.46 -2.14 1.54
C ILE A 80 -3.43 -3.26 1.62
N ILE A 81 -2.58 -3.28 2.65
CA ILE A 81 -1.55 -4.32 2.80
C ILE A 81 -2.20 -5.71 2.90
N ALA A 82 -3.28 -5.86 3.66
CA ALA A 82 -3.97 -7.15 3.83
C ALA A 82 -4.60 -7.64 2.52
N MET A 83 -5.29 -6.76 1.80
CA MET A 83 -5.88 -7.08 0.50
C MET A 83 -4.82 -7.43 -0.55
N ILE A 84 -3.70 -6.70 -0.59
CA ILE A 84 -2.59 -7.05 -1.50
C ILE A 84 -1.93 -8.36 -1.08
N LEU A 85 -1.84 -8.69 0.21
CA LEU A 85 -1.34 -9.98 0.69
C LEU A 85 -2.21 -11.13 0.19
N ASP A 86 -3.54 -10.98 0.24
CA ASP A 86 -4.47 -11.99 -0.28
C ASP A 86 -4.26 -12.25 -1.77
N ILE A 87 -4.08 -11.19 -2.57
CA ILE A 87 -3.79 -11.30 -4.00
C ILE A 87 -2.39 -11.90 -4.22
N ALA A 88 -1.38 -11.48 -3.45
CA ALA A 88 -0.02 -12.00 -3.58
C ALA A 88 -0.02 -13.52 -3.40
N GLU A 89 -0.61 -14.01 -2.31
CA GLU A 89 -0.66 -15.45 -2.02
C GLU A 89 -1.47 -16.26 -3.02
N SER A 90 -2.60 -15.73 -3.52
CA SER A 90 -3.42 -16.42 -4.52
C SER A 90 -2.68 -16.64 -5.85
N HIS A 91 -1.72 -15.78 -6.17
CA HIS A 91 -0.86 -15.89 -7.35
C HIS A 91 0.51 -16.53 -7.05
N GLY A 92 0.81 -16.89 -5.81
CA GLY A 92 2.09 -17.44 -5.39
C GLY A 92 3.25 -16.42 -5.38
N TYR A 93 2.96 -15.18 -5.02
CA TYR A 93 3.89 -14.06 -4.85
C TYR A 93 4.10 -13.74 -3.37
N HIS A 94 5.25 -13.14 -3.05
CA HIS A 94 5.54 -12.58 -1.73
C HIS A 94 5.22 -11.08 -1.69
N LEU A 95 4.71 -10.60 -0.55
CA LEU A 95 4.47 -9.17 -0.33
C LEU A 95 5.57 -8.55 0.53
N LEU A 96 6.27 -7.56 -0.01
CA LEU A 96 7.30 -6.79 0.67
C LEU A 96 6.84 -5.34 0.85
N ILE A 97 7.18 -4.74 1.98
CA ILE A 97 7.16 -3.29 2.16
C ILE A 97 8.61 -2.84 2.14
N VAL A 98 8.94 -1.90 1.25
CA VAL A 98 10.30 -1.44 0.94
C VAL A 98 10.39 0.08 1.14
N ASP A 99 11.60 0.64 1.09
CA ASP A 99 11.85 2.08 1.26
C ASP A 99 11.26 2.62 2.57
N LEU A 100 11.38 1.84 3.66
CA LEU A 100 10.70 2.12 4.91
C LEU A 100 11.37 3.26 5.70
N VAL A 101 10.54 4.17 6.20
CA VAL A 101 10.99 5.09 7.26
C VAL A 101 11.07 4.36 8.60
N PRO A 102 12.00 4.72 9.51
CA PRO A 102 12.22 3.98 10.76
C PRO A 102 10.98 3.80 11.63
N SER A 103 10.09 4.79 11.68
CA SER A 103 8.86 4.72 12.46
C SER A 103 7.84 3.73 11.87
N PHE A 104 7.84 3.52 10.56
CA PHE A 104 6.96 2.56 9.92
C PHE A 104 7.54 1.14 9.99
N TYR A 105 8.84 0.99 9.72
CA TYR A 105 9.59 -0.25 9.92
C TYR A 105 9.35 -0.83 11.33
N ASN A 106 9.65 -0.06 12.37
CA ASN A 106 9.50 -0.50 13.76
C ASN A 106 8.06 -0.93 14.09
N ARG A 107 7.05 -0.31 13.48
CA ARG A 107 5.65 -0.69 13.69
C ARG A 107 5.30 -2.01 13.02
N LEU A 108 5.81 -2.29 11.83
CA LEU A 108 5.59 -3.55 11.12
C LEU A 108 6.31 -4.70 11.82
N VAL A 109 7.56 -4.50 12.23
CA VAL A 109 8.32 -5.50 13.00
C VAL A 109 7.64 -5.84 14.32
N LYS A 110 7.18 -4.83 15.09
CA LYS A 110 6.38 -5.04 16.31
C LYS A 110 5.07 -5.81 16.07
N ARG A 111 4.61 -5.87 14.82
CA ARG A 111 3.41 -6.59 14.40
C ARG A 111 3.72 -7.99 13.85
N GLY A 112 4.98 -8.43 13.85
CA GLY A 112 5.36 -9.75 13.35
C GLY A 112 5.70 -9.78 11.86
N ALA A 113 5.97 -8.63 11.22
CA ALA A 113 6.58 -8.65 9.90
C ALA A 113 8.00 -9.23 9.98
N VAL A 114 8.37 -10.03 8.98
CA VAL A 114 9.69 -10.68 8.91
C VAL A 114 10.70 -9.68 8.35
N VAL A 115 11.80 -9.46 9.06
CA VAL A 115 12.87 -8.56 8.60
C VAL A 115 13.63 -9.23 7.45
N ILE A 116 13.73 -8.53 6.32
CA ILE A 116 14.56 -8.93 5.17
C ILE A 116 15.84 -8.09 5.14
N GLU A 117 15.70 -6.78 5.31
CA GLU A 117 16.80 -5.84 5.43
C GLU A 117 16.53 -4.87 6.58
N ASP A 118 17.47 -4.78 7.53
CA ASP A 118 17.25 -4.03 8.76
C ASP A 118 17.03 -2.54 8.49
N GLY A 119 15.91 -2.02 8.96
CA GLY A 119 15.52 -0.63 8.81
C GLY A 119 14.86 -0.27 7.49
N ASP A 120 14.87 -1.15 6.47
CA ASP A 120 14.45 -0.79 5.11
C ASP A 120 13.39 -1.72 4.49
N ILE A 121 13.52 -3.04 4.67
CA ILE A 121 12.65 -4.01 3.99
C ILE A 121 12.11 -5.06 4.95
N VAL A 122 10.78 -5.25 4.89
CA VAL A 122 10.10 -6.34 5.59
C VAL A 122 9.21 -7.15 4.66
N LEU A 123 9.14 -8.45 4.91
CA LEU A 123 8.18 -9.38 4.32
C LEU A 123 6.92 -9.41 5.19
N ILE A 124 5.77 -9.25 4.54
CA ILE A 124 4.46 -9.39 5.16
C ILE A 124 3.97 -10.82 4.97
N THR A 125 3.53 -11.43 6.07
CA THR A 125 2.97 -12.80 6.10
C THR A 125 1.64 -12.80 6.82
N ARG A 126 0.95 -13.95 6.84
CA ARG A 126 -0.26 -14.16 7.65
C ARG A 126 -0.07 -13.96 9.15
N GLU A 127 1.17 -14.04 9.63
CA GLU A 127 1.50 -13.80 11.04
C GLU A 127 1.62 -12.31 11.37
N THR A 128 1.74 -11.45 10.35
CA THR A 128 1.79 -10.00 10.55
C THR A 128 0.42 -9.47 10.96
N ASP A 129 0.31 -8.87 12.15
CA ASP A 129 -0.94 -8.26 12.65
C ASP A 129 -1.31 -7.00 11.86
N LEU A 130 -2.20 -7.18 10.88
CA LEU A 130 -2.80 -6.10 10.08
C LEU A 130 -4.17 -5.64 10.61
N SER A 131 -4.62 -6.13 11.78
CA SER A 131 -5.93 -5.78 12.33
C SER A 131 -6.03 -4.30 12.72
N HIS A 132 -7.22 -3.72 12.59
CA HIS A 132 -7.52 -2.42 13.18
C HIS A 132 -8.04 -2.58 14.61
N LYS A 133 -7.16 -2.35 15.59
CA LYS A 133 -7.59 -2.16 16.98
C LYS A 133 -8.19 -0.75 17.10
N PHE A 134 -9.41 -0.64 17.59
CA PHE A 134 -9.94 0.61 18.11
C PHE A 134 -9.15 0.92 19.39
N ALA A 135 -8.58 2.12 19.45
CA ALA A 135 -8.04 2.68 20.69
C ALA A 135 -9.12 3.56 21.31
#